data_AF-A0AAD3VQ15-F1
#
_entry.id   AF-A0AAD3VQ15-F1
#
_cell.length_a   1.000
_cell.length_b   1.000
_cell.length_c   1.000
_cell.angle_alpha   90.00
_cell.angle_beta   90.00
_cell.angle_gamma   90.00
#
_symmetry.space_group_name_H-M   'P 1'
#
loop_
_entity.id
_entity.type
_entity.pdbx_description
1 polymer ?
#
loop_
_entity_poly.entity_id
_entity_poly.type
_entity_poly.pdbx_seq_one_letter_code
_entity_poly.pdbx_strand_id
1 'polypeptide(L)' 'LAPERALRALTINAAKIMGAESRLGSIEAGKDADFSIFSGHPLHSRSKAEAVFIDGNRVL' A
#
# COMPACT_ATOMS: atom_id res chain seq x y z
N LEU A 1 -6.16 -7.63 15.89
CA LEU A 1 -6.19 -6.21 15.43
C LEU A 1 -7.42 -6.01 14.56
N ALA A 2 -8.06 -4.84 14.61
CA ALA A 2 -9.05 -4.49 13.58
C ALA A 2 -8.37 -4.44 12.20
N PRO A 3 -9.01 -4.92 11.11
CA PRO A 3 -8.40 -4.98 9.77
C PRO A 3 -7.75 -3.66 9.32
N GLU A 4 -8.38 -2.53 9.63
CA GLU A 4 -7.85 -1.21 9.30
C GLU A 4 -6.57 -0.85 10.06
N ARG A 5 -6.44 -1.28 11.33
CA ARG A 5 -5.19 -1.10 12.09
C ARG A 5 -4.05 -1.93 11.50
N ALA A 6 -4.34 -3.14 11.02
CA ALA A 6 -3.35 -3.97 10.35
C ALA A 6 -2.92 -3.36 9.02
N LEU A 7 -3.85 -2.84 8.21
CA LEU A 7 -3.51 -2.17 6.96
C LEU A 7 -2.66 -0.92 7.18
N ARG A 8 -3.03 -0.09 8.17
CA ARG A 8 -2.23 1.09 8.57
C ARG A 8 -0.83 0.71 9.04
N ALA A 9 -0.69 -0.40 9.78
CA ALA A 9 0.60 -0.89 10.24
C ALA A 9 1.54 -1.23 9.06
N LEU A 10 1.00 -1.82 7.99
CA LEU A 10 1.76 -2.19 6.79
C LEU A 10 1.99 -1.04 5.80
N THR A 11 1.31 0.11 5.99
CA THR A 11 1.33 1.23 5.04
C THR A 11 1.78 2.53 5.73
N ILE A 12 0.85 3.42 6.08
CA ILE A 12 1.17 4.77 6.58
C ILE A 12 2.01 4.77 7.85
N ASN A 13 1.84 3.80 8.76
CA ASN A 13 2.65 3.75 9.97
C ASN A 13 4.09 3.30 9.66
N ALA A 14 4.28 2.36 8.72
CA ALA A 14 5.61 1.99 8.26
C ALA A 14 6.31 3.18 7.58
N ALA A 15 5.59 3.92 6.72
CA ALA A 15 6.13 5.12 6.07
C ALA A 15 6.56 6.19 7.10
N LYS A 16 5.77 6.43 8.15
CA LYS A 16 6.12 7.36 9.24
C LYS A 16 7.36 6.94 10.01
N ILE A 17 7.51 5.63 10.31
CA ILE A 17 8.70 5.11 11.01
C ILE A 17 9.96 5.36 10.17
N MET A 18 9.83 5.30 8.85
CA MET A 18 10.93 5.54 7.91
C MET A 18 11.15 7.03 7.56
N GLY A 19 10.29 7.94 8.03
CA GLY A 19 10.33 9.35 7.63
C GLY A 19 9.98 9.59 6.15
N ALA A 20 9.20 8.69 5.56
CA ALA A 20 8.84 8.70 4.14
C ALA A 20 7.34 8.95 3.91
N GLU A 21 6.58 9.35 4.93
CA GLU A 21 5.12 9.51 4.86
C GLU A 21 4.64 10.60 3.90
N SER A 22 5.51 11.55 3.56
CA SER A 22 5.24 12.56 2.52
C SER A 22 5.22 11.96 1.11
N ARG A 23 5.83 10.79 0.93
CA ARG A 23 5.94 10.08 -0.36
C ARG A 23 5.17 8.77 -0.42
N LEU A 24 5.09 8.04 0.69
CA LEU A 24 4.61 6.65 0.73
C LEU A 24 3.50 6.42 1.75
N GLY A 25 2.85 5.25 1.64
CA GLY A 25 2.00 4.68 2.68
C GLY A 25 0.54 5.13 2.70
N SER A 26 0.11 6.03 1.78
CA SER A 26 -1.31 6.28 1.51
C SER A 26 -1.51 6.72 0.05
N ILE A 27 -2.75 6.63 -0.44
CA ILE A 27 -3.13 7.09 -1.79
C ILE A 27 -3.68 8.51 -1.66
N GLU A 28 -2.82 9.49 -1.88
CA GLU A 28 -3.11 10.92 -1.78
C GLU A 28 -2.37 11.66 -2.90
N ALA A 29 -2.90 12.80 -3.35
CA ALA A 29 -2.24 13.60 -4.38
C ALA A 29 -0.86 14.10 -3.92
N GLY A 30 0.14 14.01 -4.79
CA GLY A 30 1.52 14.44 -4.51
C GLY A 30 2.43 13.34 -3.95
N LYS A 31 1.91 12.15 -3.66
CA LYS A 31 2.69 10.96 -3.26
C LYS A 31 3.16 10.15 -4.46
N ASP A 32 4.15 9.30 -4.23
CA ASP A 32 4.64 8.37 -5.24
C ASP A 32 3.52 7.41 -5.63
N ALA A 33 3.43 7.08 -6.92
CA ALA A 33 2.38 6.22 -7.47
C ALA A 33 2.69 4.73 -7.22
N ASP A 34 2.87 4.40 -5.94
CA ASP A 34 3.18 3.08 -5.41
C ASP A 34 1.90 2.43 -4.87
N PHE A 35 1.33 1.53 -5.64
CA PHE A 35 0.11 0.83 -5.25
C PHE A 35 0.03 -0.58 -5.85
N SER A 36 -0.85 -1.40 -5.29
CA SER A 36 -1.09 -2.75 -5.77
C SER A 36 -2.59 -2.98 -5.90
N ILE A 37 -2.97 -3.66 -6.98
CA ILE A 37 -4.35 -4.09 -7.23
C ILE A 37 -4.46 -5.52 -6.74
N PHE A 38 -5.47 -5.81 -5.92
CA PHE A 38 -5.72 -7.14 -5.39
C PHE A 38 -7.08 -7.66 -5.86
N SER A 39 -7.16 -8.98 -6.09
CA SER A 39 -8.40 -9.68 -6.47
C SER A 39 -9.50 -9.65 -5.40
N GLY A 40 -9.21 -9.09 -4.23
CA GLY A 40 -10.07 -8.97 -3.07
C GLY A 40 -9.35 -8.22 -1.94
N HIS A 41 -9.91 -8.24 -0.73
CA HIS A 41 -9.29 -7.54 0.40
C HIS A 41 -7.85 -8.03 0.65
N PRO A 42 -6.83 -7.15 0.73
CA PRO A 42 -5.41 -7.53 0.74
C PRO A 42 -4.99 -8.36 1.96
N LEU A 43 -5.71 -8.24 3.08
CA LEU A 43 -5.45 -9.05 4.28
C LEU A 43 -6.12 -10.44 4.26
N HIS A 44 -6.84 -10.80 3.18
CA HIS A 44 -7.42 -12.13 3.03
C HIS A 44 -6.40 -13.07 2.38
N SER A 45 -6.20 -14.25 2.97
CA SER A 45 -5.21 -15.24 2.50
C SER A 45 -5.43 -15.76 1.08
N ARG A 46 -6.66 -15.67 0.55
CA ARG A 46 -6.99 -16.07 -0.83
C ARG A 46 -6.90 -14.93 -1.83
N SER A 47 -6.69 -13.69 -1.36
CA SER A 47 -6.52 -12.54 -2.24
C SER A 47 -5.14 -12.58 -2.88
N LYS A 48 -5.07 -12.26 -4.17
CA LYS A 48 -3.82 -12.23 -4.94
C LYS A 48 -3.56 -10.81 -5.43
N ALA A 49 -2.29 -10.42 -5.48
CA ALA A 49 -1.89 -9.23 -6.21
C ALA A 49 -2.05 -9.50 -7.71
N GLU A 50 -2.90 -8.72 -8.38
CA GLU A 50 -3.17 -8.80 -9.82
C GLU A 50 -2.28 -7.85 -10.61
N ALA A 51 -1.89 -6.72 -10.00
CA ALA A 51 -0.92 -5.79 -10.56
C ALA A 51 -0.19 -5.04 -9.44
N VAL A 52 1.05 -4.64 -9.71
CA VAL A 52 1.86 -3.81 -8.81
C VAL A 52 2.46 -2.67 -9.63
N PHE A 53 2.38 -1.46 -9.07
CA PHE A 53 2.92 -0.24 -9.64
C PHE A 53 3.97 0.35 -8.69
N ILE A 54 5.10 0.78 -9.25
CA ILE A 54 6.17 1.49 -8.56
C ILE A 54 6.51 2.72 -9.40
N ASP A 55 6.51 3.91 -8.79
CA ASP A 55 6.68 5.19 -9.47
C ASP A 55 5.77 5.34 -10.71
N GLY A 56 4.54 4.78 -10.63
CA GLY A 56 3.57 4.80 -11.73
C GLY A 56 3.82 3.78 -12.85
N ASN A 57 4.90 3.00 -12.78
CA ASN A 57 5.22 1.96 -13.76
C ASN A 57 4.73 0.59 -13.27
N ARG A 58 4.09 -0.16 -14.16
CA ARG A 58 3.65 -1.52 -13.85
C ARG A 58 4.85 -2.48 -13.79
N VAL A 59 5.02 -3.16 -12.66
CA VAL A 59 6.11 -4.14 -12.41
C VAL A 59 5.60 -5.57 -12.19
N LEU A 60 4.30 -5.74 -11.98
CA LEU A 60 3.56 -7.01 -11.96
C LEU A 60 2.23 -6.84 -12.71
#